data_AF-A0ABD0PQR0-F1
#
_entry.id   AF-A0ABD0PQR0-F1
#
_cell.length_a   1.000
_cell.length_b   1.000
_cell.length_c   1.000
_cell.angle_alpha   90.00
_cell.angle_beta   90.00
_cell.angle_gamma   90.00
#
_symmetry.space_group_name_H-M   'P 1'
#
loop_
_entity.id
_entity.type
_entity.pdbx_description
1 polymer ?
#
loop_
_entity_poly.entity_id
_entity_poly.type
_entity_poly.pdbx_seq_one_letter_code
_entity_poly.pdbx_strand_id
1 'polypeptide(L)'
;TTGRNEDGLGMILAVNHIGPFLLTNLLLERLKECGPSRVINVSSCVHHVGTIDFDCINTHKTLALGSSDYDVFWDYSSSKLCNVLFTHELAKRLEGTN
;
A
#
# COMPACT_ATOMS: atom_id res chain seq x y z
N THR A 1 -7.57 -21.74 2.24
CA THR A 1 -7.86 -20.32 1.97
C THR A 1 -6.86 -19.82 0.94
N THR A 2 -7.31 -19.23 -0.16
CA THR A 2 -6.53 -18.95 -1.38
C THR A 2 -5.54 -17.78 -1.29
N GLY A 3 -5.20 -17.30 -0.08
CA GLY A 3 -4.29 -16.17 0.13
C GLY A 3 -4.78 -14.84 -0.48
N ARG A 4 -6.06 -14.74 -0.84
CA ARG A 4 -6.65 -13.60 -1.56
C ARG A 4 -7.94 -13.10 -0.88
N ASN A 5 -8.27 -11.83 -1.09
CA ASN A 5 -9.55 -11.25 -0.65
C ASN A 5 -10.66 -11.46 -1.70
N GLU A 6 -11.86 -10.92 -1.44
CA GLU A 6 -13.02 -11.00 -2.33
C GLU A 6 -12.85 -10.30 -3.69
N ASP A 7 -11.98 -9.28 -3.77
CA ASP A 7 -11.61 -8.60 -5.02
C ASP A 7 -10.56 -9.36 -5.85
N GLY A 8 -10.10 -10.50 -5.34
CA GLY A 8 -9.05 -11.32 -5.94
C GLY A 8 -7.63 -10.75 -5.77
N LEU A 9 -7.44 -9.74 -4.91
CA LEU A 9 -6.13 -9.22 -4.54
C LEU A 9 -5.44 -10.15 -3.54
N GLY A 10 -4.11 -10.28 -3.63
CA GLY A 10 -3.30 -10.92 -2.61
C GLY A 10 -3.54 -10.26 -1.24
N MET A 11 -3.71 -11.08 -0.20
CA MET A 11 -4.21 -10.59 1.10
C MET A 11 -3.32 -9.50 1.70
N ILE A 12 -1.99 -9.66 1.60
CA ILE A 12 -1.03 -8.69 2.14
C ILE A 12 -1.12 -7.36 1.37
N LEU A 13 -1.12 -7.40 0.04
CA LEU A 13 -1.32 -6.21 -0.80
C LEU A 13 -2.64 -5.50 -0.48
N ALA A 14 -3.73 -6.26 -0.39
CA ALA A 14 -5.07 -5.76 -0.13
C ALA A 14 -5.16 -5.02 1.21
N VAL A 15 -4.75 -5.69 2.30
CA VAL A 15 -4.90 -5.19 3.67
C VAL A 15 -3.89 -4.10 3.99
N ASN A 16 -2.63 -4.28 3.61
CA ASN A 16 -1.57 -3.35 4.03
C ASN A 16 -1.51 -2.09 3.18
N HIS A 17 -1.92 -2.16 1.91
CA HIS A 17 -1.73 -1.06 0.97
C HIS A 17 -3.02 -0.62 0.26
N ILE A 18 -3.72 -1.49 -0.47
CA ILE A 18 -4.86 -1.07 -1.32
C ILE A 18 -6.02 -0.53 -0.48
N GLY A 19 -6.36 -1.18 0.64
CA GLY A 19 -7.39 -0.69 1.55
C GLY A 19 -7.09 0.71 2.10
N PRO A 20 -5.93 0.92 2.77
CA PRO A 20 -5.53 2.24 3.26
C PRO A 20 -5.37 3.29 2.15
N PHE A 21 -4.84 2.91 0.98
CA PHE A 21 -4.74 3.77 -0.20
C PHE A 21 -6.12 4.28 -0.62
N LEU A 22 -7.08 3.39 -0.80
CA LEU A 22 -8.44 3.74 -1.22
C LEU A 22 -9.13 4.60 -0.14
N LEU A 23 -9.07 4.17 1.12
CA LEU A 23 -9.66 4.90 2.24
C LEU A 23 -9.13 6.34 2.32
N THR A 24 -7.82 6.52 2.19
CA THR A 24 -7.19 7.85 2.20
C THR A 24 -7.72 8.73 1.07
N ASN A 25 -7.82 8.18 -0.15
CA ASN A 25 -8.33 8.94 -1.29
C ASN A 25 -9.83 9.29 -1.14
N LEU A 26 -10.64 8.41 -0.57
CA LEU A 26 -12.06 8.67 -0.31
C LEU A 26 -12.27 9.76 0.76
N LEU A 27 -11.39 9.82 1.76
CA LEU A 27 -11.46 10.82 2.83
C LEU A 27 -10.78 12.14 2.46
N LEU A 28 -10.03 12.19 1.35
CA LEU A 28 -9.10 13.27 1.06
C LEU A 28 -9.77 14.65 1.00
N GLU A 29 -10.93 14.76 0.34
CA GLU A 29 -11.65 16.03 0.26
C GLU A 29 -12.18 16.47 1.62
N ARG A 30 -12.67 15.54 2.45
CA ARG A 30 -13.11 15.88 3.82
C ARG A 30 -11.95 16.30 4.71
N LEU A 31 -10.79 15.69 4.56
CA LEU A 31 -9.58 16.08 5.30
C LEU A 31 -9.15 17.52 4.96
N LYS A 32 -9.30 17.95 3.70
CA LYS A 32 -9.02 19.34 3.27
C LYS A 32 -10.02 20.34 3.85
N GLU A 33 -11.28 19.96 4.03
CA GLU A 33 -12.34 20.83 4.55
C GLU A 33 -12.29 21.02 6.08
N CYS A 34 -11.85 19.99 6.83
CA CYS A 34 -11.95 19.97 8.30
C CYS A 34 -10.87 20.76 9.06
N GLY A 35 -9.94 21.43 8.36
CA GLY A 35 -8.79 22.12 8.97
C GLY A 35 -7.49 21.31 8.87
N PRO A 36 -6.42 21.69 9.60
CA PRO A 36 -5.10 21.08 9.44
C PRO A 36 -5.15 19.58 9.77
N SER A 37 -5.05 18.77 8.72
CA SER A 37 -5.21 17.31 8.78
C SER A 37 -3.88 16.62 8.51
N ARG A 38 -3.73 15.38 8.99
CA ARG A 38 -2.54 14.58 8.77
C ARG A 38 -2.92 13.15 8.42
N VAL A 39 -2.32 12.63 7.36
CA VAL A 39 -2.39 11.21 6.98
C VAL A 39 -1.08 10.55 7.41
N ILE A 40 -1.17 9.52 8.25
CA ILE A 40 0.01 8.79 8.76
C ILE A 40 -0.14 7.32 8.35
N ASN A 41 0.69 6.86 7.42
CA ASN A 41 0.78 5.45 7.05
C ASN A 41 1.85 4.74 7.88
N VAL A 42 1.48 3.67 8.57
CA VAL A 42 2.42 2.87 9.35
C VAL A 42 3.17 1.88 8.46
N SER A 43 4.48 2.09 8.32
CA SER A 43 5.39 1.18 7.61
C SER A 43 6.18 0.30 8.59
N SER A 44 7.27 -0.33 8.13
CA SER A 44 8.20 -1.14 8.93
C SER A 44 9.61 -1.04 8.34
N CYS A 45 10.66 -1.29 9.12
CA CYS A 45 12.04 -1.24 8.65
C CYS A 45 12.33 -2.20 7.48
N VAL A 46 11.51 -3.25 7.30
CA VAL A 46 11.66 -4.19 6.17
C VAL A 46 11.35 -3.57 4.80
N HIS A 47 10.76 -2.38 4.73
CA HIS A 47 10.53 -1.71 3.45
C HIS A 47 11.82 -1.45 2.66
N HIS A 48 12.98 -1.36 3.34
CA HIS A 48 14.28 -1.16 2.69
C HIS A 48 14.71 -2.34 1.79
N VAL A 49 14.19 -3.55 2.05
CA VAL A 49 14.47 -4.73 1.23
C VAL A 49 13.31 -5.08 0.29
N GLY A 50 12.20 -4.36 0.36
CA GLY A 50 11.06 -4.58 -0.54
C GLY A 50 11.36 -4.13 -1.96
N THR A 51 10.72 -4.77 -2.94
CA THR A 51 10.75 -4.34 -4.35
C THR A 51 9.36 -4.37 -4.96
N ILE A 52 9.13 -3.52 -5.96
CA ILE A 52 7.85 -3.48 -6.66
C ILE A 52 8.02 -4.06 -8.05
N ASP A 53 7.39 -5.21 -8.27
CA ASP A 53 7.15 -5.78 -9.59
C ASP A 53 5.75 -5.37 -10.04
N PHE A 54 5.68 -4.34 -10.90
CA PHE A 54 4.42 -3.85 -11.43
C PHE A 54 3.74 -4.86 -12.35
N ASP A 55 4.49 -5.70 -13.06
CA ASP A 55 3.91 -6.71 -13.93
C ASP A 55 3.19 -7.77 -13.08
N CYS A 56 3.79 -8.19 -11.97
CA CYS A 56 3.16 -9.09 -11.01
C CYS A 56 1.88 -8.49 -10.39
N ILE A 57 1.89 -7.20 -10.03
CA ILE A 57 0.69 -6.53 -9.53
C ILE A 57 -0.41 -6.50 -10.60
N ASN A 58 -0.08 -6.14 -11.84
CA ASN A 58 -1.05 -5.98 -12.92
C ASN A 58 -1.64 -7.32 -13.39
N THR A 59 -0.83 -8.36 -13.44
CA THR A 59 -1.22 -9.68 -13.97
C THR A 59 -1.78 -10.60 -12.89
N HIS A 60 -1.15 -10.63 -11.71
CA HIS A 60 -1.44 -11.57 -10.65
C HIS A 60 -2.08 -10.93 -9.41
N LYS A 61 -2.19 -9.59 -9.36
CA LYS A 61 -2.80 -8.84 -8.25
C LYS A 61 -2.16 -9.15 -6.89
N THR A 62 -0.85 -9.35 -6.84
CA THR A 62 -0.05 -9.69 -5.64
C THR A 62 1.34 -9.05 -5.77
N LEU A 63 2.15 -8.98 -4.70
CA LEU A 63 3.52 -8.43 -4.78
C LEU A 63 4.59 -9.52 -4.90
N ALA A 64 4.27 -10.76 -4.58
CA ALA A 64 5.15 -11.90 -4.79
C ALA A 64 4.37 -13.11 -5.33
N LEU A 65 5.06 -13.94 -6.12
CA LEU A 65 4.56 -15.22 -6.59
C LEU A 65 5.08 -16.32 -5.67
N GLY A 66 4.19 -17.18 -5.20
CA GLY A 66 4.54 -18.30 -4.34
C GLY A 66 3.81 -18.26 -3.01
N SER A 67 4.21 -19.16 -2.12
CA SER A 67 3.59 -19.33 -0.80
C SER A 67 4.61 -19.82 0.23
N SER A 68 5.90 -19.71 -0.08
CA SER A 68 6.95 -20.00 0.91
C SER A 68 7.02 -18.86 1.92
N ASP A 69 7.59 -19.13 3.09
CA ASP A 69 7.80 -18.09 4.11
C ASP A 69 8.66 -16.94 3.58
N TYR A 70 9.57 -17.22 2.64
CA TYR A 70 10.36 -16.21 1.95
C TYR A 70 9.49 -15.32 1.07
N ASP A 71 8.57 -15.90 0.29
CA ASP A 71 7.66 -15.14 -0.58
C ASP A 71 6.72 -14.27 0.24
N VAL A 72 6.22 -14.79 1.37
CA VAL A 72 5.36 -14.05 2.31
C VAL A 72 6.11 -12.88 2.94
N PHE A 73 7.36 -13.10 3.35
CA PHE A 73 8.22 -12.03 3.85
C PHE A 73 8.49 -10.97 2.78
N TRP A 74 8.70 -11.38 1.53
CA TRP A 74 8.90 -10.47 0.41
C TRP A 74 7.64 -9.66 0.11
N ASP A 75 6.48 -10.30 -0.01
CA ASP A 75 5.17 -9.68 -0.21
C ASP A 75 4.89 -8.63 0.89
N TYR A 76 5.17 -9.00 2.16
CA TYR A 76 5.06 -8.08 3.28
C TYR A 76 6.01 -6.89 3.17
N SER A 77 7.30 -7.13 2.90
CA SER A 77 8.33 -6.09 2.76
C SER A 77 7.98 -5.11 1.64
N SER A 78 7.56 -5.63 0.49
CA SER A 78 7.08 -4.85 -0.65
C SER A 78 5.83 -4.04 -0.30
N SER A 79 4.88 -4.60 0.47
CA SER A 79 3.69 -3.84 0.90
C SER A 79 4.04 -2.64 1.80
N LYS A 80 5.09 -2.79 2.62
CA LYS A 80 5.61 -1.71 3.47
C LYS A 80 6.36 -0.66 2.67
N LEU A 81 7.02 -1.04 1.57
CA LEU A 81 7.56 -0.10 0.59
C LEU A 81 6.44 0.68 -0.12
N CYS A 82 5.35 0.02 -0.53
CA CYS A 82 4.19 0.71 -1.11
C CYS A 82 3.64 1.81 -0.19
N ASN A 83 3.59 1.58 1.13
CA ASN A 83 3.14 2.60 2.09
C ASN A 83 4.08 3.81 2.17
N VAL A 84 5.40 3.61 2.07
CA VAL A 84 6.38 4.70 2.04
C VAL A 84 6.22 5.51 0.76
N LEU A 85 6.20 4.83 -0.39
CA LEU A 85 6.05 5.47 -1.70
C LEU A 85 4.72 6.24 -1.82
N PHE A 86 3.63 5.67 -1.31
CA PHE A 86 2.34 6.35 -1.29
C PHE A 86 2.38 7.59 -0.39
N THR A 87 3.03 7.54 0.77
CA THR A 87 3.18 8.72 1.62
C THR A 87 3.96 9.83 0.92
N HIS A 88 5.05 9.49 0.25
CA HIS A 88 5.84 10.46 -0.54
C HIS A 88 5.04 11.06 -1.69
N GLU A 89 4.36 10.22 -2.48
CA GLU A 89 3.57 10.69 -3.62
C GLU A 89 2.36 11.50 -3.17
N LEU A 90 1.70 11.10 -2.09
CA LEU A 90 0.58 11.85 -1.51
C LEU A 90 1.06 13.23 -1.03
N ALA A 91 2.19 13.30 -0.32
CA ALA A 91 2.76 14.57 0.12
C ALA A 91 3.09 15.49 -1.07
N LYS A 92 3.68 14.94 -2.14
CA LYS A 92 3.96 15.69 -3.38
C LYS A 92 2.69 16.21 -4.05
N ARG A 93 1.63 15.41 -4.12
CA ARG A 93 0.34 15.82 -4.71
C ARG A 93 -0.41 16.85 -3.89
N LEU A 94 -0.21 16.84 -2.58
CA LEU A 94 -0.85 17.76 -1.63
C LEU A 94 0.02 18.99 -1.33
N GLU A 95 1.17 19.13 -1.98
CA GLU A 95 2.01 20.32 -1.83
C GLU A 95 1.21 21.58 -2.21
N GLY A 96 1.17 22.55 -1.30
CA GLY A 96 0.37 23.77 -1.47
C GLY A 96 -1.11 23.63 -1.14
N THR A 97 -1.58 22.46 -0.70
CA THR A 97 -2.91 22.28 -0.08
C THR A 97 -2.82 22.41 1.44
N ASN A 98 -3.91 22.88 2.08
CA ASN A 98 -3.99 23.11 3.53
C ASN A 98 -3.90 21.83 4.35
#